data_AF-A0A842SK78-F1
#
_entry.id   AF-A0A842SK78-F1
#
_cell.length_a   1.000
_cell.length_b   1.000
_cell.length_c   1.000
_cell.angle_alpha   90.00
_cell.angle_beta   90.00
_cell.angle_gamma   90.00
#
_symmetry.space_group_name_H-M   'P 1'
#
loop_
_entity.id
_entity.type
_entity.pdbx_description
1 polymer ?
#
loop_
_entity_poly.entity_id
_entity_poly.type
_entity_poly.pdbx_seq_one_letter_code
_entity_poly.pdbx_strand_id
1 'polypeptide(L)'
;MEEFNVDKLDKHSFYLGMIYAFAEVVGSGVKRLGLSPPLDEEEYKELIEDTRIIAYEYGVEIYTDKDFLETLLFNPEYTRDKTVIHLADSSATLEEYMKLKEHKKRLEESGELNSKHEEEIARRLGRLLSYSDEIIENLIEKPRF
;
A
#
# COMPACT_ATOMS: atom_id res chain seq x y z
N MET A 1 -21.47 19.44 -11.28
CA MET A 1 -21.27 18.14 -10.62
C MET A 1 -21.32 18.41 -9.14
N GLU A 2 -22.13 17.67 -8.38
CA GLU A 2 -21.99 17.69 -6.92
C GLU A 2 -20.62 17.09 -6.57
N GLU A 3 -19.88 17.75 -5.69
CA GLU A 3 -18.61 17.24 -5.18
C GLU A 3 -18.86 16.16 -4.14
N PHE A 4 -18.03 15.13 -4.16
CA PHE A 4 -18.04 14.09 -3.15
C PHE A 4 -17.62 14.70 -1.80
N ASN A 5 -18.58 14.83 -0.88
CA ASN A 5 -18.34 15.42 0.43
C ASN A 5 -17.93 14.33 1.44
N VAL A 6 -16.62 14.21 1.66
CA VAL A 6 -16.02 13.27 2.60
C VAL A 6 -16.43 13.49 4.06
N ASP A 7 -16.80 14.72 4.43
CA ASP A 7 -17.17 15.08 5.81
C ASP A 7 -18.53 14.48 6.22
N LYS A 8 -19.30 13.95 5.26
CA LYS A 8 -20.58 13.27 5.52
C LYS A 8 -20.42 11.76 5.70
N LEU A 9 -19.23 11.21 5.51
CA LEU A 9 -18.99 9.78 5.62
C LEU A 9 -18.72 9.41 7.07
N ASP A 10 -19.29 8.27 7.49
CA ASP A 10 -18.74 7.54 8.63
C ASP A 10 -17.38 6.98 8.24
N LYS A 11 -16.33 7.63 8.71
CA LYS A 11 -14.94 7.37 8.29
C LYS A 11 -14.49 5.96 8.62
N HIS A 12 -14.90 5.46 9.78
CA HIS A 12 -14.61 4.10 10.23
C HIS A 12 -15.19 3.06 9.26
N SER A 13 -16.50 3.13 8.98
CA SER A 13 -17.17 2.22 8.02
C SER A 13 -16.60 2.35 6.61
N PHE A 14 -16.23 3.57 6.19
CA PHE A 14 -15.63 3.81 4.89
C PHE A 14 -14.26 3.11 4.76
N TYR A 15 -13.39 3.25 5.76
CA TYR A 15 -12.07 2.60 5.76
C TYR A 15 -12.16 1.08 5.86
N LEU A 16 -13.03 0.54 6.72
CA LEU A 16 -13.29 -0.91 6.74
C LEU A 16 -13.82 -1.40 5.40
N GLY A 17 -14.72 -0.67 4.76
CA GLY A 17 -15.21 -1.01 3.43
C GLY A 17 -14.10 -1.07 2.37
N MET A 18 -13.15 -0.12 2.40
CA MET A 18 -11.97 -0.14 1.53
C MET A 18 -11.08 -1.35 1.81
N ILE A 19 -10.80 -1.64 3.08
CA ILE A 19 -9.97 -2.77 3.51
C ILE A 19 -10.63 -4.10 3.09
N TYR A 20 -11.93 -4.25 3.33
CA TYR A 20 -12.70 -5.44 2.94
C TYR A 20 -12.64 -5.69 1.44
N ALA A 21 -12.85 -4.64 0.62
CA ALA A 21 -12.75 -4.74 -0.83
C ALA A 21 -11.34 -5.15 -1.29
N PHE A 22 -10.28 -4.61 -0.67
CA PHE A 22 -8.91 -5.02 -1.01
C PHE A 22 -8.57 -6.43 -0.54
N ALA A 23 -9.10 -6.87 0.61
CA ALA A 23 -8.91 -8.24 1.08
C ALA A 23 -9.59 -9.25 0.15
N GLU A 24 -10.80 -8.96 -0.33
CA GLU A 24 -11.51 -9.79 -1.31
C GLU A 24 -10.72 -9.95 -2.60
N VAL A 25 -10.30 -8.84 -3.23
CA VAL A 25 -9.57 -8.93 -4.51
C VAL A 25 -8.19 -9.60 -4.37
N VAL A 26 -7.57 -9.53 -3.20
CA VAL A 26 -6.31 -10.25 -2.92
C VAL A 26 -6.59 -11.74 -2.70
N GLY A 27 -7.56 -12.08 -1.85
CA GLY A 27 -7.94 -13.47 -1.57
C GLY A 27 -8.49 -14.21 -2.80
N SER A 28 -9.14 -13.49 -3.72
CA SER A 28 -9.60 -13.97 -5.02
C SER A 28 -8.48 -14.10 -6.06
N GLY A 29 -7.24 -13.72 -5.74
CA GLY A 29 -6.07 -13.83 -6.62
C GLY A 29 -5.98 -12.79 -7.73
N VAL A 30 -6.78 -11.72 -7.66
CA VAL A 30 -6.75 -10.62 -8.64
C VAL A 30 -5.56 -9.70 -8.39
N LYS A 31 -5.20 -9.48 -7.12
CA LYS A 31 -4.01 -8.73 -6.71
C LYS A 31 -3.13 -9.60 -5.83
N ARG A 32 -1.81 -9.44 -5.96
CA ARG A 32 -0.85 -10.02 -5.02
C ARG A 32 -0.79 -9.24 -3.71
N LEU A 33 -0.88 -7.91 -3.81
CA LEU A 33 -0.80 -6.97 -2.68
C LEU A 33 -1.89 -5.88 -2.80
N GLY A 34 -2.63 -5.70 -1.72
CA GLY A 34 -3.54 -4.59 -1.45
C GLY A 34 -3.01 -3.73 -0.30
N LEU A 35 -3.44 -2.46 -0.26
CA LEU A 35 -3.06 -1.51 0.78
C LEU A 35 -4.33 -0.93 1.41
N SER A 36 -4.33 -0.79 2.74
CA SER A 36 -5.31 0.05 3.42
C SER A 36 -5.15 1.53 3.01
N PRO A 37 -6.12 2.39 3.34
CA PRO A 37 -5.84 3.82 3.43
C PRO A 37 -4.65 4.09 4.37
N PRO A 38 -3.89 5.18 4.19
CA PRO A 38 -2.95 5.65 5.19
C PRO A 38 -3.70 6.10 6.45
N LEU A 39 -3.35 5.52 7.59
CA LEU A 39 -4.02 5.71 8.88
C LEU A 39 -3.15 6.52 9.83
N ASP A 40 -3.72 7.46 10.58
CA ASP A 40 -3.07 7.91 11.81
C ASP A 40 -3.09 6.84 12.90
N GLU A 41 -2.46 7.14 14.03
CA GLU A 41 -2.32 6.19 15.13
C GLU A 41 -3.66 5.77 15.74
N GLU A 42 -4.64 6.68 15.80
CA GLU A 42 -5.95 6.38 16.40
C GLU A 42 -6.78 5.54 15.44
N GLU A 43 -6.84 5.94 14.17
CA GLU A 43 -7.49 5.17 13.11
C GLU A 43 -6.93 3.74 13.02
N TYR A 44 -5.61 3.57 13.11
CA TYR A 44 -4.98 2.25 13.12
C TYR A 44 -5.45 1.40 14.31
N LYS A 45 -5.50 1.97 15.52
CA LYS A 45 -5.93 1.25 16.73
C LYS A 45 -7.39 0.81 16.63
N GLU A 46 -8.25 1.65 16.05
CA GLU A 46 -9.67 1.33 15.85
C GLU A 46 -9.88 0.22 14.82
N LEU A 47 -9.05 0.14 13.78
CA LEU A 47 -9.30 -0.72 12.62
C LEU A 47 -8.56 -2.06 12.62
N ILE A 48 -7.45 -2.20 13.37
CA ILE A 48 -6.54 -3.34 13.23
C ILE A 48 -7.18 -4.69 13.60
N GLU A 49 -8.02 -4.75 14.63
CA GLU A 49 -8.66 -6.01 15.02
C GLU A 49 -9.71 -6.47 14.00
N ASP A 50 -10.52 -5.55 13.48
CA ASP A 50 -11.46 -5.85 12.40
C ASP A 50 -10.73 -6.24 11.11
N THR A 51 -9.61 -5.56 10.81
CA THR A 51 -8.76 -5.91 9.66
C THR A 51 -8.21 -7.34 9.76
N ARG A 52 -7.86 -7.81 10.97
CA ARG A 52 -7.44 -9.21 11.19
C ARG A 52 -8.57 -10.20 10.95
N ILE A 53 -9.79 -9.87 11.34
CA ILE A 53 -10.97 -10.72 11.10
C ILE A 53 -11.22 -10.82 9.58
N ILE A 54 -11.21 -9.69 8.89
CA ILE A 54 -11.36 -9.62 7.42
C ILE A 54 -10.25 -10.44 6.73
N ALA A 55 -9.00 -10.28 7.17
CA ALA A 55 -7.88 -11.00 6.59
C ALA A 55 -8.00 -12.52 6.76
N TYR A 56 -8.44 -12.97 7.94
CA TYR A 56 -8.73 -14.37 8.21
C TYR A 56 -9.84 -14.92 7.32
N GLU A 57 -10.94 -14.17 7.14
CA GLU A 57 -12.08 -14.56 6.30
C GLU A 57 -11.66 -14.79 4.83
N TYR A 58 -10.80 -13.93 4.30
CA TYR A 58 -10.32 -14.01 2.92
C TYR A 58 -9.03 -14.83 2.74
N GLY A 59 -8.43 -15.32 3.83
CA GLY A 59 -7.19 -16.10 3.78
C GLY A 59 -5.98 -15.30 3.29
N VAL A 60 -5.93 -14.00 3.60
CA VAL A 60 -4.82 -13.11 3.22
C VAL A 60 -3.90 -12.82 4.42
N GLU A 61 -2.63 -12.60 4.15
CA GLU A 61 -1.63 -12.22 5.15
C GLU A 61 -1.67 -10.71 5.38
N ILE A 62 -1.36 -10.27 6.60
CA ILE A 62 -1.28 -8.83 6.93
C ILE A 62 0.09 -8.41 7.41
N TYR A 63 0.49 -7.18 7.05
CA TYR A 63 1.66 -6.52 7.61
C TYR A 63 1.35 -5.06 7.93
N THR A 64 1.70 -4.63 9.15
CA THR A 64 1.59 -3.24 9.56
C THR A 64 2.87 -2.49 9.21
N ASP A 65 2.78 -1.56 8.26
CA ASP A 65 3.88 -0.72 7.84
C ASP A 65 3.74 0.70 8.40
N LYS A 66 4.67 1.10 9.27
CA LYS A 66 4.68 2.43 9.91
C LYS A 66 5.63 3.41 9.22
N ASP A 67 6.38 2.94 8.23
CA ASP A 67 7.41 3.66 7.50
C ASP A 67 7.31 3.24 6.03
N PHE A 68 6.13 3.46 5.44
CA PHE A 68 5.77 2.98 4.11
C PHE A 68 6.86 3.28 3.07
N LEU A 69 7.12 2.32 2.18
CA LEU A 69 8.11 2.46 1.13
C LEU A 69 7.72 3.60 0.16
N GLU A 70 8.35 4.75 0.34
CA GLU A 70 8.20 5.89 -0.58
C GLU A 70 8.80 5.54 -1.96
N THR A 71 8.02 5.74 -3.02
CA THR A 71 8.42 5.53 -4.42
C THR A 71 7.80 6.59 -5.31
N LEU A 72 8.17 6.61 -6.59
CA LEU A 72 7.56 7.49 -7.58
C LEU A 72 6.07 7.21 -7.86
N LEU A 73 5.48 6.14 -7.32
CA LEU A 73 4.07 5.80 -7.60
C LEU A 73 3.05 6.65 -6.82
N PHE A 74 3.45 7.18 -5.67
CA PHE A 74 2.55 7.85 -4.71
C PHE A 74 3.20 9.13 -4.18
N ASN A 75 2.42 10.19 -3.93
CA ASN A 75 2.94 11.35 -3.21
C ASN A 75 3.18 11.00 -1.73
N PRO A 76 4.41 11.19 -1.22
CA PRO A 76 4.77 10.87 0.15
C PRO A 76 4.01 11.71 1.19
N GLU A 77 3.42 12.85 0.82
CA GLU A 77 2.59 13.67 1.73
C GLU A 77 1.39 12.90 2.31
N TYR A 78 0.92 11.86 1.61
CA TYR A 78 -0.22 11.04 2.06
C TYR A 78 0.20 9.87 2.95
N THR A 79 1.46 9.45 2.91
CA THR A 79 1.96 8.26 3.62
C THR A 79 2.94 8.57 4.74
N ARG A 80 3.52 9.78 4.75
CA ARG A 80 4.44 10.21 5.80
C ARG A 80 3.75 10.24 7.16
N ASP A 81 4.41 9.66 8.17
CA ASP A 81 3.89 9.54 9.54
C ASP A 81 2.54 8.80 9.66
N LYS A 82 2.17 8.03 8.63
CA LYS A 82 0.97 7.19 8.59
C LYS A 82 1.32 5.72 8.66
N THR A 83 0.38 4.95 9.16
CA THR A 83 0.42 3.49 9.13
C THR A 83 -0.37 2.99 7.92
N VAL A 84 0.22 2.11 7.12
CA VAL A 84 -0.46 1.39 6.04
C VAL A 84 -0.48 -0.08 6.40
N ILE A 85 -1.65 -0.71 6.29
CA ILE A 85 -1.80 -2.15 6.47
C ILE A 85 -1.78 -2.80 5.09
N HIS A 86 -0.83 -3.71 4.89
CA HIS A 86 -0.69 -4.49 3.67
C HIS A 86 -1.56 -5.73 3.78
N LEU A 87 -2.27 -6.05 2.70
CA LEU A 87 -3.08 -7.26 2.54
C LEU A 87 -2.43 -8.08 1.42
N ALA A 88 -1.82 -9.22 1.71
CA ALA A 88 -1.02 -9.97 0.76
C ALA A 88 -1.57 -11.38 0.52
N ASP A 89 -1.42 -11.87 -0.70
CA ASP A 89 -1.80 -13.22 -1.10
C ASP A 89 -1.00 -14.32 -0.38
N SER A 90 0.17 -13.97 0.17
CA SER A 90 1.13 -14.89 0.74
C SER A 90 2.22 -14.18 1.52
N SER A 91 2.88 -14.91 2.43
CA SER A 91 4.06 -14.41 3.14
C SER A 91 5.22 -14.10 2.17
N ALA A 92 5.31 -14.80 1.04
CA ALA A 92 6.32 -14.56 0.02
C ALA A 92 6.18 -13.17 -0.64
N THR A 93 4.94 -12.72 -0.87
CA THR A 93 4.68 -11.36 -1.37
C THR A 93 5.08 -10.30 -0.34
N LEU A 94 4.84 -10.52 0.95
CA LEU A 94 5.32 -9.63 2.01
C LEU A 94 6.86 -9.61 2.10
N GLU A 95 7.51 -10.77 1.99
CA GLU A 95 8.98 -10.83 1.94
C GLU A 95 9.57 -10.07 0.75
N GLU A 96 8.96 -10.14 -0.43
CA GLU A 96 9.38 -9.40 -1.61
C GLU A 96 9.28 -7.89 -1.39
N TYR A 97 8.19 -7.42 -0.78
CA TYR A 97 8.03 -6.02 -0.36
C TYR A 97 9.12 -5.58 0.63
N MET A 98 9.37 -6.39 1.67
CA MET A 98 10.38 -6.09 2.68
C MET A 98 11.80 -6.02 2.09
N LYS A 99 12.15 -6.95 1.20
CA LYS A 99 13.43 -6.94 0.48
C LYS A 99 13.56 -5.71 -0.41
N LEU A 100 12.47 -5.26 -1.03
CA LEU A 100 12.46 -4.04 -1.85
C LEU A 100 12.69 -2.80 -0.97
N LYS A 101 12.02 -2.71 0.18
CA LYS A 101 12.18 -1.63 1.15
C LYS A 101 13.61 -1.57 1.72
N GLU A 102 14.16 -2.72 2.10
CA GLU A 102 15.55 -2.81 2.55
C GLU A 102 16.55 -2.46 1.44
N HIS A 103 16.26 -2.83 0.19
CA HIS A 103 17.10 -2.47 -0.95
C HIS A 103 17.18 -0.96 -1.16
N LYS A 104 16.05 -0.24 -1.11
CA LYS A 104 16.03 1.22 -1.19
C LYS A 104 16.86 1.83 -0.07
N LYS A 105 16.63 1.38 1.18
CA LYS A 105 17.37 1.85 2.35
C LYS A 105 18.89 1.68 2.21
N ARG A 106 19.37 0.54 1.70
CA ARG A 106 20.81 0.32 1.46
C ARG A 106 21.39 1.28 0.41
N LEU A 107 20.63 1.58 -0.64
CA LEU A 107 21.07 2.55 -1.66
C LEU A 107 21.13 3.97 -1.10
N GLU A 108 20.22 4.34 -0.21
CA GLU A 108 20.23 5.63 0.50
C GLU A 108 21.44 5.73 1.43
N GLU A 109 21.68 4.71 2.26
CA GLU A 109 22.78 4.68 3.22
C GLU A 109 24.17 4.66 2.56
N SER A 110 24.28 4.06 1.37
CA SER A 110 25.52 4.02 0.57
C SER A 110 25.71 5.26 -0.32
N GLY A 111 24.69 6.10 -0.47
CA GLY A 111 24.71 7.25 -1.39
C GLY A 111 24.66 6.86 -2.88
N GLU A 112 24.28 5.61 -3.19
CA GLU A 112 24.18 5.08 -4.56
C GLU A 112 22.79 5.30 -5.19
N LEU A 113 21.79 5.67 -4.38
CA LEU A 113 20.44 5.95 -4.84
C LEU A 113 20.47 7.06 -5.91
N ASN A 114 19.91 6.76 -7.08
CA ASN A 114 19.79 7.68 -8.21
C ASN A 114 18.45 7.46 -8.92
N SER A 115 18.14 8.28 -9.93
CA SER A 115 16.85 8.24 -10.62
C SER A 115 16.51 6.87 -11.22
N LYS A 116 17.50 6.14 -11.75
CA LYS A 116 17.25 4.80 -12.31
C LYS A 116 16.85 3.81 -11.23
N HIS A 117 17.47 3.89 -10.06
CA HIS A 117 17.10 3.07 -8.91
C HIS A 117 15.68 3.41 -8.43
N GLU A 118 15.33 4.70 -8.34
CA GLU A 118 13.98 5.12 -7.94
C GLU A 118 12.89 4.60 -8.89
N GLU A 119 13.10 4.69 -10.21
CA GLU A 119 12.17 4.12 -11.17
C GLU A 119 12.11 2.59 -11.10
N GLU A 120 13.23 1.89 -10.91
CA GLU A 120 13.24 0.43 -10.74
C GLU A 120 12.42 0.02 -9.52
N ILE A 121 12.63 0.70 -8.39
CA ILE A 121 11.92 0.43 -7.15
C ILE A 121 10.42 0.70 -7.32
N ALA A 122 10.04 1.80 -7.97
CA ALA A 122 8.66 2.11 -8.30
C ALA A 122 8.03 1.01 -9.19
N ARG A 123 8.72 0.56 -10.24
CA ARG A 123 8.24 -0.53 -11.10
C ARG A 123 8.03 -1.83 -10.34
N ARG A 124 8.96 -2.18 -9.44
CA ARG A 124 8.88 -3.39 -8.61
C ARG A 124 7.70 -3.32 -7.62
N LEU A 125 7.49 -2.19 -6.96
CA LEU A 125 6.32 -1.99 -6.11
C LEU A 125 5.01 -2.03 -6.91
N GLY A 126 4.97 -1.42 -8.09
CA GLY A 126 3.80 -1.41 -8.96
C GLY A 126 3.39 -2.81 -9.42
N ARG A 127 4.37 -3.68 -9.72
CA ARG A 127 4.13 -5.09 -10.05
C ARG A 127 3.65 -5.91 -8.85
N LEU A 128 4.17 -5.65 -7.65
CA LEU A 128 3.62 -6.22 -6.41
C LEU A 128 2.14 -5.85 -6.23
N LEU A 129 1.79 -4.60 -6.51
CA LEU A 129 0.39 -4.11 -6.52
C LEU A 129 -0.42 -4.59 -7.73
N SER A 130 0.16 -5.43 -8.59
CA SER A 130 -0.46 -6.01 -9.78
C SER A 130 -0.95 -4.97 -10.79
N TYR A 131 -0.26 -3.83 -10.89
CA TYR A 131 -0.48 -2.86 -11.96
C TYR A 131 0.15 -3.36 -13.27
N SER A 132 -0.44 -2.97 -14.40
CA SER A 132 0.19 -3.18 -15.71
C SER A 132 1.40 -2.26 -15.87
N ASP A 133 2.37 -2.66 -16.70
CA ASP A 133 3.54 -1.82 -16.97
C ASP A 133 3.11 -0.43 -17.50
N GLU A 134 2.07 -0.35 -18.32
CA GLU A 134 1.51 0.94 -18.79
C GLU A 134 1.05 1.84 -17.64
N ILE A 135 0.30 1.30 -16.67
CA ILE A 135 -0.16 2.08 -15.51
C ILE A 135 1.02 2.48 -14.63
N ILE A 136 2.02 1.62 -14.50
CA ILE A 136 3.24 1.91 -13.73
C ILE A 136 3.99 3.10 -14.33
N GLU A 137 4.25 3.10 -15.64
CA GLU A 137 4.96 4.23 -16.27
C GLU A 137 4.14 5.53 -16.17
N ASN A 138 2.81 5.47 -16.36
CA ASN A 138 1.93 6.62 -16.17
C ASN A 138 2.00 7.19 -14.75
N LEU A 139 2.09 6.32 -13.72
CA LEU A 139 2.22 6.74 -12.32
C LEU A 139 3.60 7.34 -12.02
N ILE A 140 4.66 6.83 -12.65
CA ILE A 140 6.00 7.42 -12.50
C ILE A 140 6.05 8.84 -13.06
N GLU A 141 5.37 9.10 -14.18
CA GLU A 141 5.25 10.45 -14.75
C GLU A 141 4.29 11.35 -13.95
N LYS A 142 3.19 10.77 -13.47
CA LYS A 142 2.14 11.48 -12.72
C LYS A 142 1.72 10.64 -11.51
N PRO A 143 2.41 10.82 -10.37
CA PRO A 143 2.12 10.08 -9.15
C PRO A 143 0.66 10.23 -8.74
N ARG A 144 0.12 9.17 -8.15
CA ARG A 144 -1.26 9.19 -7.66
C ARG A 144 -1.29 9.77 -6.25
N PHE A 145 -2.17 10.77 -6.08
CA PHE A 145 -2.19 11.70 -4.96
C PHE A 145 -0.91 12.53 -4.93
#